data_AF-A0A1B6M9H4-F1
#
_entry.id   AF-A0A1B6M9H4-F1
#
_cell.length_a   1.000
_cell.length_b   1.000
_cell.length_c   1.000
_cell.angle_alpha   90.00
_cell.angle_beta   90.00
_cell.angle_gamma   90.00
#
_symmetry.space_group_name_H-M   'P 1'
#
loop_
_entity.id
_entity.type
_entity.pdbx_description
1 polymer ?
#
loop_
_entity_poly.entity_id
_entity_poly.type
_entity_poly.pdbx_seq_one_letter_code
_entity_poly.pdbx_strand_id
1 'polypeptide(L)'
;VNLGEAAGPVSTSQLAHCYVMLALQLKQCLPSLLQFFSRYYLSSGRAFYQKQPCNHLQWLMSPYGYKYFLSNQWGYGLPQPTVFTSVTDPTDPLSFVARIYREHLLERIFKALVTPGTTQEPAADEGSIKRCPTPEVLTYIKLLADCHCCERSAWWASLLQVAANWLLSEDAAAERLYPRVEAPPAPQEPLVRTVMATFRLRKAALSSNPPSAHSLLPLSDAASQLLQESLTVDACHKPDTKVLLAQLLVCDWLLETRTALWEEQGGSAQGPVSSDQLSGFQADLSSLCRITQELPCGLARVFLYEATVRLMAGAAPGRTQQLLDRSLRHRSTRSNLICGKDKSAQEVGGEREHAAALYLACRHLPTPLLASPGERAGMLLDAAKTLEKIGDRKRLQQCYHLMQTLGTSAVTN
;
A
#
# COMPACT_ATOMS: atom_id res chain seq x y z
N VAL A 1 -35.66 8.25 -41.11
CA VAL A 1 -34.26 7.99 -41.50
C VAL A 1 -33.75 6.87 -40.61
N ASN A 2 -33.41 5.71 -41.17
CA ASN A 2 -32.75 4.63 -40.44
C ASN A 2 -31.35 5.13 -40.01
N LEU A 3 -31.08 5.18 -38.71
CA LEU A 3 -29.82 5.73 -38.18
C LEU A 3 -28.60 4.97 -38.70
N GLY A 4 -28.74 3.68 -39.03
CA GLY A 4 -27.67 2.86 -39.62
C GLY A 4 -27.35 3.20 -41.07
N GLU A 5 -28.35 3.63 -41.86
CA GLU A 5 -28.16 4.00 -43.27
C GLU A 5 -27.57 5.41 -43.42
N ALA A 6 -27.74 6.27 -42.42
CA ALA A 6 -27.21 7.63 -42.40
C ALA A 6 -25.76 7.74 -41.85
N ALA A 7 -25.22 6.68 -41.24
CA ALA A 7 -23.98 6.73 -40.46
C ALA A 7 -22.67 6.58 -41.27
N GLY A 8 -22.74 6.27 -42.57
CA GLY A 8 -21.54 5.99 -43.38
C GLY A 8 -20.79 4.72 -42.94
N PRO A 9 -19.60 4.44 -43.48
CA PRO A 9 -18.82 3.26 -43.12
C PRO A 9 -18.31 3.35 -41.67
N VAL A 10 -18.65 2.34 -40.85
CA VAL A 10 -18.21 2.26 -39.45
C VAL A 10 -16.70 2.03 -39.39
N SER A 11 -15.99 2.87 -38.64
CA SER A 11 -14.55 2.70 -38.45
C SER A 11 -14.21 1.41 -37.70
N THR A 12 -13.01 0.88 -37.93
CA THR A 12 -12.49 -0.32 -37.23
C THR A 12 -12.50 -0.14 -35.71
N SER A 13 -12.18 1.07 -35.23
CA SER A 13 -12.25 1.44 -33.81
C SER A 13 -13.67 1.38 -33.24
N GLN A 14 -14.66 1.91 -33.97
CA GLN A 14 -16.07 1.83 -33.57
C GLN A 14 -16.59 0.39 -33.58
N LEU A 15 -16.19 -0.43 -34.56
CA LEU A 15 -16.52 -1.86 -34.57
C LEU A 15 -15.96 -2.59 -33.35
N ALA A 16 -14.70 -2.32 -32.98
CA ALA A 16 -14.09 -2.87 -31.77
C ALA A 16 -14.90 -2.51 -30.52
N HIS A 17 -15.32 -1.25 -30.41
CA HIS A 17 -16.17 -0.78 -29.32
C HIS A 17 -17.54 -1.49 -29.30
N CYS A 18 -18.24 -1.56 -30.44
CA CYS A 18 -19.53 -2.26 -30.55
C CYS A 18 -19.44 -3.73 -30.11
N TYR A 19 -18.38 -4.45 -30.49
CA TYR A 19 -18.16 -5.83 -30.05
C TYR A 19 -17.92 -5.94 -28.54
N VAL A 20 -17.19 -5.00 -27.94
CA VAL A 20 -17.01 -4.93 -26.49
C VAL A 20 -18.33 -4.66 -25.79
N MET A 21 -19.14 -3.74 -26.31
CA MET A 21 -20.48 -3.45 -25.77
C MET A 21 -21.41 -4.67 -25.84
N LEU A 22 -21.37 -5.41 -26.94
CA LEU A 22 -22.11 -6.66 -27.07
C LEU A 22 -21.61 -7.72 -26.07
N ALA A 23 -20.30 -7.84 -25.90
CA ALA A 23 -19.71 -8.76 -24.92
C ALA A 23 -20.12 -8.43 -23.48
N LEU A 24 -20.17 -7.13 -23.13
CA LEU A 24 -20.66 -6.62 -21.83
C LEU A 24 -22.13 -7.01 -21.61
N GLN A 25 -22.99 -6.73 -22.59
CA GLN A 25 -24.42 -6.99 -22.47
C GLN A 25 -24.72 -8.48 -22.35
N LEU A 26 -24.08 -9.30 -23.19
CA LEU A 26 -24.22 -10.76 -23.13
C LEU A 26 -23.72 -11.30 -21.79
N LYS A 27 -22.64 -10.74 -21.26
CA LYS A 27 -22.12 -11.15 -19.95
C LYS A 27 -23.11 -10.86 -18.82
N GLN A 28 -23.80 -9.73 -18.88
CA GLN A 28 -24.82 -9.36 -17.89
C GLN A 28 -26.10 -10.20 -18.02
N CYS A 29 -26.54 -10.48 -19.25
CA CYS A 29 -27.82 -11.15 -19.49
C CYS A 29 -27.74 -12.68 -19.44
N LEU A 30 -26.57 -13.28 -19.71
CA LEU A 30 -26.45 -14.73 -19.87
C LEU A 30 -25.95 -15.43 -18.59
N PRO A 31 -26.48 -16.63 -18.26
CA PRO A 31 -25.95 -17.47 -17.19
C PRO A 31 -24.51 -17.93 -17.51
N SER A 32 -23.79 -18.36 -16.47
CA SER A 32 -22.36 -18.74 -16.55
C SER A 32 -22.03 -19.74 -17.68
N LEU A 33 -22.92 -20.70 -17.94
CA LEU A 33 -22.80 -21.72 -19.00
C LEU A 33 -22.74 -21.13 -20.42
N LEU A 34 -23.34 -19.96 -20.65
CA LEU A 34 -23.42 -19.31 -21.96
C LEU A 34 -22.42 -18.15 -22.11
N GLN A 35 -21.52 -17.94 -21.15
CA GLN A 35 -20.52 -16.88 -21.18
C GLN A 35 -19.48 -17.05 -22.31
N PHE A 36 -19.48 -18.17 -23.02
CA PHE A 36 -18.66 -18.34 -24.22
C PHE A 36 -19.01 -17.34 -25.32
N PHE A 37 -20.27 -16.88 -25.41
CA PHE A 37 -20.65 -15.83 -26.36
C PHE A 37 -19.98 -14.50 -26.01
N SER A 38 -19.96 -14.12 -24.74
CA SER A 38 -19.23 -12.92 -24.28
C SER A 38 -17.73 -13.02 -24.61
N ARG A 39 -17.12 -14.19 -24.34
CA ARG A 39 -15.72 -14.46 -24.71
C ARG A 39 -15.46 -14.31 -26.21
N TYR A 40 -16.34 -14.87 -27.03
CA TYR A 40 -16.25 -14.79 -28.49
C TYR A 40 -16.27 -13.34 -28.96
N TYR A 41 -17.27 -12.55 -28.57
CA TYR A 41 -17.37 -11.16 -29.00
C TYR A 41 -16.28 -10.26 -28.42
N LEU A 42 -15.80 -10.53 -27.21
CA LEU A 42 -14.63 -9.84 -26.66
C LEU A 42 -13.36 -10.16 -27.47
N SER A 43 -13.20 -11.41 -27.90
CA SER A 43 -12.10 -11.82 -28.80
C SER A 43 -12.21 -11.16 -30.17
N SER A 44 -13.41 -11.09 -30.75
CA SER A 44 -13.66 -10.34 -31.99
C SER A 44 -13.30 -8.86 -31.82
N GLY A 45 -13.76 -8.21 -30.75
CA GLY A 45 -13.43 -6.82 -30.43
C GLY A 45 -11.92 -6.60 -30.33
N ARG A 46 -11.18 -7.54 -29.71
CA ARG A 46 -9.72 -7.51 -29.64
C ARG A 46 -9.05 -7.59 -31.02
N ALA A 47 -9.56 -8.42 -31.93
CA ALA A 47 -9.04 -8.53 -33.30
C ALA A 47 -9.22 -7.23 -34.10
N PHE A 48 -10.34 -6.53 -33.91
CA PHE A 48 -10.55 -5.20 -34.51
C PHE A 48 -9.69 -4.12 -33.83
N TYR A 49 -9.56 -4.15 -32.50
CA TYR A 49 -8.66 -3.26 -31.77
C TYR A 49 -7.21 -3.38 -32.24
N GLN A 50 -6.72 -4.60 -32.52
CA GLN A 50 -5.34 -4.80 -33.02
C GLN A 50 -5.10 -4.14 -34.39
N LYS A 51 -6.14 -4.02 -35.22
CA LYS A 51 -6.06 -3.33 -36.52
C LYS A 51 -6.05 -1.81 -36.34
N GLN A 52 -6.77 -1.28 -35.36
CA GLN A 52 -6.81 0.15 -35.04
C GLN A 52 -6.96 0.36 -33.52
N PRO A 53 -5.84 0.48 -32.78
CA PRO A 53 -5.87 0.69 -31.33
C PRO A 53 -6.55 2.01 -30.94
N CYS A 54 -7.21 2.01 -29.78
CA CYS A 54 -7.87 3.17 -29.22
C CYS A 54 -7.74 3.23 -27.69
N ASN A 55 -7.50 4.42 -27.14
CA ASN A 55 -7.15 4.59 -25.73
C ASN A 55 -8.23 4.04 -24.77
N HIS A 56 -9.50 4.18 -25.12
CA HIS A 56 -10.62 3.78 -24.25
C HIS A 56 -10.73 2.25 -24.04
N LEU A 57 -10.23 1.42 -24.99
CA LEU A 57 -10.19 -0.04 -24.86
C LEU A 57 -8.84 -0.57 -24.40
N GLN A 58 -7.80 0.27 -24.34
CA GLN A 58 -6.42 -0.18 -24.08
C GLN A 58 -6.29 -0.99 -22.80
N TRP A 59 -6.88 -0.51 -21.70
CA TRP A 59 -6.84 -1.21 -20.42
C TRP A 59 -7.49 -2.61 -20.51
N LEU A 60 -8.61 -2.72 -21.21
CA LEU A 60 -9.37 -3.96 -21.39
C LEU A 60 -8.64 -4.96 -22.29
N MET A 61 -7.92 -4.45 -23.29
CA MET A 61 -7.16 -5.28 -24.24
C MET A 61 -5.79 -5.69 -23.73
N SER A 62 -5.36 -5.19 -22.57
CA SER A 62 -4.19 -5.70 -21.85
C SER A 62 -4.42 -7.14 -21.37
N PRO A 63 -3.37 -7.99 -21.25
CA PRO A 63 -3.54 -9.36 -20.76
C PRO A 63 -4.23 -9.44 -19.39
N TYR A 64 -3.91 -8.51 -18.49
CA TYR A 64 -4.51 -8.47 -17.16
C TYR A 64 -5.97 -8.00 -17.19
N GLY A 65 -6.26 -6.89 -17.89
CA GLY A 65 -7.62 -6.36 -18.03
C GLY A 65 -8.54 -7.34 -18.75
N TYR A 66 -8.05 -8.04 -19.77
CA TYR A 66 -8.80 -9.07 -20.49
C TYR A 66 -9.15 -10.26 -19.59
N LYS A 67 -8.16 -10.79 -18.82
CA LYS A 67 -8.40 -11.86 -17.84
C LYS A 67 -9.36 -11.40 -16.75
N TYR A 68 -9.16 -10.20 -16.20
CA TYR A 68 -10.01 -9.61 -15.18
C TYR A 68 -11.46 -9.50 -15.66
N PHE A 69 -11.67 -8.96 -16.87
CA PHE A 69 -12.98 -8.86 -17.47
C PHE A 69 -13.65 -10.22 -17.59
N LEU A 70 -12.93 -11.27 -18.01
CA LEU A 70 -13.54 -12.59 -18.16
C LEU A 70 -13.86 -13.27 -16.83
N SER A 71 -13.02 -13.10 -15.82
CA SER A 71 -13.13 -13.77 -14.52
C SER A 71 -14.15 -13.13 -13.57
N ASN A 72 -14.42 -11.83 -13.69
CA ASN A 72 -15.26 -11.12 -12.73
C ASN A 72 -16.67 -10.86 -13.25
N GLN A 73 -17.64 -10.71 -12.36
CA GLN A 73 -18.99 -10.22 -12.66
C GLN A 73 -19.15 -8.81 -12.11
N TRP A 74 -20.05 -8.02 -12.68
CA TRP A 74 -20.28 -6.64 -12.26
C TRP A 74 -21.76 -6.27 -12.32
N GLY A 75 -22.15 -5.29 -11.52
CA GLY A 75 -23.46 -4.65 -11.56
C GLY A 75 -23.35 -3.19 -11.97
N TYR A 76 -24.41 -2.66 -12.59
CA TYR A 76 -24.50 -1.28 -13.08
C TYR A 76 -25.37 -0.41 -12.17
N GLY A 77 -25.23 -0.57 -10.84
CA GLY A 77 -25.97 0.22 -9.87
C GLY A 77 -25.63 1.72 -9.95
N LEU A 78 -26.50 2.57 -9.39
CA LEU A 78 -26.26 4.02 -9.30
C LEU A 78 -24.91 4.29 -8.62
N PRO A 79 -23.91 4.77 -9.36
CA PRO A 79 -22.53 4.71 -8.91
C PRO A 79 -22.22 5.97 -8.10
N GLN A 80 -22.42 5.96 -6.79
CA GLN A 80 -21.94 7.07 -5.95
C GLN A 80 -20.42 7.21 -6.11
N PRO A 81 -19.88 8.40 -6.42
CA PRO A 81 -18.44 8.59 -6.55
C PRO A 81 -17.75 8.27 -5.23
N THR A 82 -16.60 7.62 -5.29
CA THR A 82 -15.74 7.40 -4.11
C THR A 82 -14.63 8.45 -4.10
N VAL A 83 -13.94 8.59 -2.98
CA VAL A 83 -12.70 9.38 -2.88
C VAL A 83 -11.63 8.93 -3.89
N PHE A 84 -11.73 7.70 -4.38
CA PHE A 84 -10.78 7.06 -5.28
C PHE A 84 -11.15 7.19 -6.76
N THR A 85 -12.42 6.96 -7.10
CA THR A 85 -12.87 6.85 -8.49
C THR A 85 -14.25 7.45 -8.71
N SER A 86 -14.47 7.94 -9.93
CA SER A 86 -15.79 8.31 -10.45
C SER A 86 -16.10 7.54 -11.74
N VAL A 87 -17.39 7.41 -12.07
CA VAL A 87 -17.81 7.04 -13.42
C VAL A 87 -17.65 8.26 -14.32
N THR A 88 -17.13 8.02 -15.51
CA THR A 88 -16.65 9.07 -16.42
C THR A 88 -17.70 9.41 -17.45
N ASP A 89 -18.43 8.40 -17.92
CA ASP A 89 -19.61 8.52 -18.75
C ASP A 89 -20.69 7.56 -18.20
N PRO A 90 -21.81 8.08 -17.64
CA PRO A 90 -22.89 7.24 -17.12
C PRO A 90 -23.72 6.58 -18.23
N THR A 91 -23.56 6.98 -19.49
CA THR A 91 -24.26 6.39 -20.64
C THR A 91 -23.50 5.21 -21.25
N ASP A 92 -22.23 5.04 -20.89
CA ASP A 92 -21.36 3.98 -21.36
C ASP A 92 -21.19 2.87 -20.31
N PRO A 93 -21.78 1.67 -20.50
CA PRO A 93 -21.57 0.53 -19.62
C PRO A 93 -20.09 0.15 -19.42
N LEU A 94 -19.21 0.39 -20.40
CA LEU A 94 -17.78 0.11 -20.22
C LEU A 94 -17.17 1.01 -19.14
N SER A 95 -17.61 2.25 -19.01
CA SER A 95 -17.15 3.20 -17.99
C SER A 95 -17.43 2.72 -16.55
N PHE A 96 -18.51 1.96 -16.34
CA PHE A 96 -18.79 1.31 -15.04
C PHE A 96 -17.79 0.19 -14.75
N VAL A 97 -17.54 -0.68 -15.74
CA VAL A 97 -16.59 -1.78 -15.58
C VAL A 97 -15.16 -1.26 -15.41
N ALA A 98 -14.78 -0.22 -16.15
CA ALA A 98 -13.51 0.46 -16.01
C ALA A 98 -13.36 1.07 -14.60
N ARG A 99 -14.44 1.60 -14.01
CA ARG A 99 -14.42 2.07 -12.62
C ARG A 99 -14.14 0.92 -11.64
N ILE A 100 -14.87 -0.18 -11.74
CA ILE A 100 -14.69 -1.35 -10.85
C ILE A 100 -13.28 -1.93 -10.99
N TYR A 101 -12.75 -1.99 -12.22
CA TYR A 101 -11.38 -2.41 -12.49
C TYR A 101 -10.35 -1.50 -11.80
N ARG A 102 -10.54 -0.18 -11.85
CA ARG A 102 -9.66 0.79 -11.16
C ARG A 102 -9.73 0.64 -9.63
N GLU A 103 -10.92 0.43 -9.06
CA GLU A 103 -11.07 0.18 -7.62
C GLU A 103 -10.35 -1.10 -7.20
N HIS A 104 -10.45 -2.17 -8.00
CA HIS A 104 -9.71 -3.41 -7.80
C HIS A 104 -8.19 -3.17 -7.83
N LEU A 105 -7.68 -2.47 -8.85
CA LEU A 105 -6.25 -2.17 -8.94
C LEU A 105 -5.77 -1.34 -7.75
N LEU A 106 -6.54 -0.33 -7.33
CA LEU A 106 -6.20 0.49 -6.15
C LEU A 106 -6.11 -0.36 -4.88
N GLU A 107 -7.08 -1.24 -4.64
CA GLU A 107 -7.05 -2.13 -3.49
C GLU A 107 -5.82 -3.04 -3.51
N ARG A 108 -5.45 -3.57 -4.69
CA ARG A 108 -4.25 -4.39 -4.87
C ARG A 108 -2.97 -3.62 -4.58
N ILE A 109 -2.88 -2.38 -5.07
CA ILE A 109 -1.73 -1.48 -4.85
C ILE A 109 -1.60 -1.15 -3.36
N PHE A 110 -2.69 -0.74 -2.72
CA PHE A 110 -2.71 -0.42 -1.28
C PHE A 110 -2.28 -1.62 -0.42
N LYS A 111 -2.87 -2.80 -0.65
CA LYS A 111 -2.50 -4.02 0.06
C LYS A 111 -1.02 -4.35 -0.13
N ALA A 112 -0.50 -4.21 -1.34
CA ALA A 112 0.90 -4.51 -1.62
C ALA A 112 1.88 -3.50 -0.98
N LEU A 113 1.50 -2.21 -0.88
CA LEU A 113 2.31 -1.19 -0.20
C LEU A 113 2.31 -1.35 1.33
N VAL A 114 1.14 -1.65 1.91
CA VAL A 114 0.99 -1.76 3.37
C VAL A 114 1.42 -3.14 3.86
N THR A 115 1.24 -4.20 3.09
CA THR A 115 1.57 -5.58 3.53
C THR A 115 2.49 -6.29 2.53
N PRO A 116 3.69 -5.75 2.26
CA PRO A 116 4.62 -6.36 1.31
C PRO A 116 5.08 -7.73 1.82
N GLY A 117 5.23 -8.69 0.89
CA GLY A 117 5.60 -10.07 1.22
C GLY A 117 4.43 -11.01 1.57
N THR A 118 3.23 -10.47 1.78
CA THR A 118 2.04 -11.29 2.08
C THR A 118 1.58 -12.06 0.84
N THR A 119 1.24 -13.34 1.06
CA THR A 119 0.60 -14.19 0.05
C THR A 119 -0.77 -13.62 -0.32
N GLN A 120 -0.97 -13.31 -1.60
CA GLN A 120 -2.31 -13.01 -2.10
C GLN A 120 -3.02 -14.31 -2.46
N GLU A 121 -4.33 -14.39 -2.19
CA GLU A 121 -5.15 -15.52 -2.62
C GLU A 121 -5.00 -15.73 -4.13
N PRO A 122 -4.82 -17.00 -4.58
CA PRO A 122 -4.80 -17.27 -6.01
C PRO A 122 -6.15 -16.88 -6.61
N ALA A 123 -6.12 -16.09 -7.68
CA ALA A 123 -7.24 -16.11 -8.61
C ALA A 123 -7.46 -17.58 -9.03
N ALA A 124 -8.72 -18.02 -9.04
CA ALA A 124 -9.22 -19.41 -8.95
C ALA A 124 -8.66 -20.48 -9.93
N ASP A 125 -7.52 -20.27 -10.59
CA ASP A 125 -6.95 -21.15 -11.61
C ASP A 125 -5.41 -21.27 -11.57
N GLU A 126 -4.71 -20.65 -10.60
CA GLU A 126 -3.25 -20.82 -10.45
C GLU A 126 -2.92 -21.37 -9.05
N GLY A 127 -2.64 -22.68 -8.97
CA GLY A 127 -2.26 -23.40 -7.75
C GLY A 127 -0.89 -23.03 -7.16
N SER A 128 -0.40 -21.81 -7.38
CA SER A 128 0.83 -21.30 -6.74
C SER A 128 0.52 -20.04 -5.95
N ILE A 129 0.78 -20.12 -4.65
CA ILE A 129 0.86 -18.99 -3.72
C ILE A 129 1.93 -18.03 -4.26
N LYS A 130 1.51 -16.91 -4.87
CA LYS A 130 2.43 -15.86 -5.33
C LYS A 130 2.52 -14.79 -4.23
N ARG A 131 3.71 -14.66 -3.64
CA ARG A 131 4.06 -13.52 -2.79
C ARG A 131 4.12 -12.29 -3.67
N CYS A 132 3.63 -11.15 -3.18
CA CYS A 132 3.68 -9.88 -3.91
C CYS A 132 4.92 -9.07 -3.47
N PRO A 133 6.07 -9.17 -4.16
CA PRO A 133 7.21 -8.30 -3.91
C PRO A 133 6.87 -6.84 -4.30
N THR A 134 7.52 -5.88 -3.66
CA THR A 134 7.30 -4.44 -3.87
C THR A 134 7.34 -4.00 -5.36
N PRO A 135 8.21 -4.55 -6.24
CA PRO A 135 8.19 -4.25 -7.68
C PRO A 135 6.91 -4.65 -8.42
N GLU A 136 6.12 -5.62 -7.92
CA GLU A 136 4.81 -5.95 -8.51
C GLU A 136 3.79 -4.83 -8.32
N VAL A 137 3.95 -4.00 -7.28
CA VAL A 137 3.11 -2.81 -7.05
C VAL A 137 3.18 -1.87 -8.25
N LEU A 138 4.38 -1.66 -8.81
CA LEU A 138 4.58 -0.81 -9.99
C LEU A 138 3.84 -1.33 -11.23
N THR A 139 3.62 -2.65 -11.33
CA THR A 139 2.84 -3.25 -12.42
C THR A 139 1.37 -2.88 -12.30
N TYR A 140 0.77 -3.00 -11.10
CA TYR A 140 -0.63 -2.58 -10.88
C TYR A 140 -0.81 -1.08 -11.04
N ILE A 141 0.16 -0.27 -10.58
CA ILE A 141 0.16 1.18 -10.78
C ILE A 141 0.18 1.52 -12.27
N LYS A 142 1.01 0.85 -13.07
CA LYS A 142 1.05 1.03 -14.51
C LYS A 142 -0.29 0.68 -15.17
N LEU A 143 -0.88 -0.45 -14.79
CA LEU A 143 -2.22 -0.83 -15.27
C LEU A 143 -3.29 0.20 -14.91
N LEU A 144 -3.19 0.81 -13.73
CA LEU A 144 -4.10 1.86 -13.27
C LEU A 144 -3.89 3.15 -14.06
N ALA A 145 -2.64 3.55 -14.28
CA ALA A 145 -2.29 4.72 -15.07
C ALA A 145 -2.74 4.57 -16.53
N ASP A 146 -2.57 3.38 -17.13
CA ASP A 146 -3.00 3.05 -18.50
C ASP A 146 -4.54 3.06 -18.66
N CYS A 147 -5.30 3.03 -17.56
CA CYS A 147 -6.75 3.23 -17.54
C CYS A 147 -7.09 4.73 -17.45
N HIS A 148 -6.86 5.47 -18.54
CA HIS A 148 -6.92 6.95 -18.66
C HIS A 148 -8.30 7.59 -18.45
N CYS A 149 -9.21 6.98 -17.71
CA CYS A 149 -10.60 7.40 -17.69
C CYS A 149 -10.88 8.52 -16.68
N CYS A 150 -10.14 8.62 -15.57
CA CYS A 150 -10.54 9.46 -14.44
C CYS A 150 -9.35 10.11 -13.72
N GLU A 151 -9.43 11.44 -13.59
CA GLU A 151 -8.46 12.29 -12.89
C GLU A 151 -8.20 11.82 -11.45
N ARG A 152 -9.26 11.43 -10.73
CA ARG A 152 -9.20 10.99 -9.34
C ARG A 152 -8.31 9.76 -9.17
N SER A 153 -8.51 8.73 -10.00
CA SER A 153 -7.65 7.54 -10.02
C SER A 153 -6.23 7.83 -10.51
N ALA A 154 -6.06 8.77 -11.44
CA ALA A 154 -4.73 9.14 -11.93
C ALA A 154 -3.89 9.86 -10.86
N TRP A 155 -4.53 10.69 -10.04
CA TRP A 155 -3.89 11.32 -8.88
C TRP A 155 -3.47 10.27 -7.84
N TRP A 156 -4.37 9.36 -7.45
CA TRP A 156 -4.04 8.26 -6.56
C TRP A 156 -2.93 7.35 -7.13
N ALA A 157 -2.94 7.05 -8.43
CA ALA A 157 -1.86 6.31 -9.07
C ALA A 157 -0.51 7.01 -8.91
N SER A 158 -0.46 8.33 -9.12
CA SER A 158 0.75 9.13 -8.96
C SER A 158 1.27 9.13 -7.52
N LEU A 159 0.37 9.30 -6.54
CA LEU A 159 0.71 9.24 -5.11
C LEU A 159 1.23 7.86 -4.71
N LEU A 160 0.55 6.79 -5.12
CA LEU A 160 0.95 5.42 -4.78
C LEU A 160 2.25 5.01 -5.49
N GLN A 161 2.53 5.60 -6.65
CA GLN A 161 3.82 5.46 -7.32
C GLN A 161 4.93 6.18 -6.57
N VAL A 162 4.69 7.37 -6.02
CA VAL A 162 5.64 8.00 -5.10
C VAL A 162 5.92 7.10 -3.89
N ALA A 163 4.87 6.53 -3.29
CA ALA A 163 5.00 5.61 -2.17
C ALA A 163 5.88 4.40 -2.51
N ALA A 164 5.65 3.78 -3.67
CA ALA A 164 6.44 2.66 -4.16
C ALA A 164 7.90 3.05 -4.41
N ASN A 165 8.13 4.21 -5.05
CA ASN A 165 9.47 4.71 -5.34
C ASN A 165 10.27 5.00 -4.06
N TRP A 166 9.61 5.51 -3.02
CA TRP A 166 10.25 5.67 -1.70
C TRP A 166 10.68 4.34 -1.08
N LEU A 167 9.89 3.26 -1.22
CA LEU A 167 10.28 1.93 -0.74
C LEU A 167 11.44 1.35 -1.55
N LEU A 168 11.43 1.58 -2.87
CA LEU A 168 12.45 1.09 -3.81
C LEU A 168 13.73 1.93 -3.82
N SER A 169 13.81 3.00 -3.02
CA SER A 169 14.92 3.95 -3.01
C SER A 169 15.14 4.63 -4.38
N GLU A 170 14.06 4.83 -5.14
CA GLU A 170 14.06 5.49 -6.45
C GLU A 170 13.65 6.98 -6.32
N ASP A 171 14.40 7.73 -5.51
CA ASP A 171 14.01 9.10 -5.10
C ASP A 171 13.82 10.05 -6.30
N ALA A 172 14.67 9.97 -7.32
CA ALA A 172 14.52 10.76 -8.55
C ALA A 172 13.24 10.44 -9.33
N ALA A 173 12.75 9.19 -9.26
CA ALA A 173 11.48 8.82 -9.88
C ALA A 173 10.29 9.32 -9.05
N ALA A 174 10.40 9.33 -7.72
CA ALA A 174 9.41 9.94 -6.83
C ALA A 174 9.29 11.45 -7.07
N GLU A 175 10.42 12.17 -7.15
CA GLU A 175 10.46 13.63 -7.33
C GLU A 175 9.75 14.11 -8.59
N ARG A 176 9.88 13.36 -9.70
CA ARG A 176 9.19 13.67 -10.97
C ARG A 176 7.66 13.66 -10.86
N LEU A 177 7.12 12.97 -9.86
CA LEU A 177 5.68 12.83 -9.65
C LEU A 177 5.13 13.85 -8.64
N TYR A 178 5.98 14.52 -7.86
CA TYR A 178 5.53 15.47 -6.84
C TYR A 178 4.57 16.55 -7.39
N PRO A 179 4.80 17.18 -8.56
CA PRO A 179 3.87 18.18 -9.07
C PRO A 179 2.45 17.65 -9.31
N ARG A 180 2.32 16.37 -9.69
CA ARG A 180 1.00 15.72 -9.87
C ARG A 180 0.32 15.46 -8.54
N VAL A 181 1.08 15.01 -7.55
CA VAL A 181 0.55 14.75 -6.20
C VAL A 181 0.13 16.06 -5.52
N GLU A 182 0.89 17.15 -5.74
CA GLU A 182 0.62 18.46 -5.15
C GLU A 182 -0.64 19.16 -5.71
N ALA A 183 -1.21 18.63 -6.79
CA ALA A 183 -2.46 19.08 -7.41
C ALA A 183 -3.58 18.04 -7.22
N PRO A 184 -4.16 17.91 -6.01
CA PRO A 184 -5.23 16.95 -5.76
C PRO A 184 -6.54 17.36 -6.46
N PRO A 185 -7.33 16.37 -6.94
CA PRO A 185 -8.62 16.62 -7.57
C PRO A 185 -9.64 17.15 -6.55
N ALA A 186 -10.59 17.96 -7.01
CA ALA A 186 -11.70 18.45 -6.19
C ALA A 186 -12.88 17.44 -6.14
N PRO A 187 -13.69 17.44 -5.05
CA PRO A 187 -13.50 18.15 -3.78
C PRO A 187 -12.44 17.46 -2.88
N GLN A 188 -11.80 18.24 -2.00
CA GLN A 188 -10.79 17.72 -1.06
C GLN A 188 -11.46 17.12 0.18
N GLU A 189 -11.92 15.88 0.04
CA GLU A 189 -12.45 15.06 1.14
C GLU A 189 -11.44 14.96 2.31
N PRO A 190 -11.90 14.73 3.57
CA PRO A 190 -11.02 14.63 4.74
C PRO A 190 -9.80 13.71 4.55
N LEU A 191 -10.01 12.56 3.90
CA LEU A 191 -8.91 11.63 3.58
C LEU A 191 -7.87 12.25 2.66
N VAL A 192 -8.28 12.97 1.60
CA VAL A 192 -7.37 13.63 0.66
C VAL A 192 -6.55 14.70 1.37
N ARG A 193 -7.18 15.50 2.25
CA ARG A 193 -6.47 16.50 3.07
C ARG A 193 -5.40 15.87 3.96
N THR A 194 -5.73 14.74 4.61
CA THR A 194 -4.82 13.98 5.46
C THR A 194 -3.62 13.44 4.67
N VAL A 195 -3.90 12.82 3.52
CA VAL A 195 -2.88 12.29 2.60
C VAL A 195 -1.94 13.40 2.12
N MET A 196 -2.49 14.56 1.75
CA MET A 196 -1.69 15.70 1.30
C MET A 196 -0.77 16.25 2.38
N ALA A 197 -1.27 16.41 3.60
CA ALA A 197 -0.48 16.91 4.72
C ALA A 197 0.68 15.96 5.06
N THR A 198 0.40 14.66 5.11
CA THR A 198 1.40 13.63 5.41
C THR A 198 2.38 13.38 4.27
N PHE A 199 1.93 13.45 3.01
CA PHE A 199 2.81 13.44 1.85
C PHE A 199 3.81 14.60 1.92
N ARG A 200 3.35 15.83 2.18
CA ARG A 200 4.22 17.02 2.28
C ARG A 200 5.23 16.89 3.42
N LEU A 201 4.77 16.44 4.59
CA LEU A 201 5.63 16.17 5.74
C LEU A 201 6.73 15.15 5.39
N ARG A 202 6.33 14.00 4.84
CA ARG A 202 7.26 12.93 4.49
C ARG A 202 8.22 13.35 3.38
N LYS A 203 7.74 14.05 2.36
CA LYS A 203 8.58 14.66 1.32
C LYS A 203 9.64 15.58 1.92
N ALA A 204 9.28 16.45 2.87
CA ALA A 204 10.21 17.34 3.54
C ALA A 204 11.26 16.57 4.37
N ALA A 205 10.82 15.56 5.14
CA ALA A 205 11.70 14.72 5.94
C ALA A 205 12.66 13.86 5.10
N LEU A 206 12.27 13.47 3.89
CA LEU A 206 13.10 12.67 2.98
C LEU A 206 13.98 13.49 2.03
N SER A 207 13.92 14.82 2.11
CA SER A 207 14.72 15.69 1.25
C SER A 207 16.22 15.60 1.59
N SER A 208 17.09 15.91 0.63
CA SER A 208 18.55 15.86 0.84
C SER A 208 19.05 16.79 1.95
N ASN A 209 18.33 17.87 2.21
CA ASN A 209 18.57 18.81 3.29
C ASN A 209 17.28 18.97 4.10
N PRO A 210 16.96 18.00 4.98
CA PRO A 210 15.71 18.03 5.71
C PRO A 210 15.65 19.23 6.66
N PRO A 211 14.49 19.88 6.81
CA PRO A 211 14.29 20.87 7.87
C PRO A 211 14.55 20.26 9.25
N SER A 212 14.89 21.10 10.23
CA SER A 212 15.10 20.62 11.60
C SER A 212 13.86 19.91 12.16
N ALA A 213 14.07 18.97 13.07
CA ALA A 213 12.96 18.29 13.73
C ALA A 213 12.01 19.26 14.46
N HIS A 214 12.53 20.36 15.00
CA HIS A 214 11.71 21.43 15.59
C HIS A 214 10.70 22.04 14.60
N SER A 215 11.01 22.07 13.31
CA SER A 215 10.12 22.55 12.26
C SER A 215 9.14 21.48 11.76
N LEU A 216 9.56 20.21 11.75
CA LEU A 216 8.76 19.09 11.21
C LEU A 216 7.78 18.51 12.22
N LEU A 217 8.08 18.57 13.53
CA LEU A 217 7.19 18.04 14.58
C LEU A 217 5.82 18.75 14.60
N PRO A 218 5.72 20.10 14.56
CA PRO A 218 4.41 20.77 14.48
C PRO A 218 3.61 20.40 13.23
N LEU A 219 4.29 20.19 12.09
CA LEU A 219 3.64 19.72 10.86
C LEU A 219 3.13 18.28 11.00
N SER A 220 3.84 17.45 11.76
CA SER A 220 3.41 16.09 12.12
C SER A 220 2.17 16.11 12.99
N ASP A 221 2.10 17.03 13.96
CA ASP A 221 0.93 17.17 14.84
C ASP A 221 -0.30 17.67 14.07
N ALA A 222 -0.14 18.65 13.18
CA ALA A 222 -1.22 19.11 12.30
C ALA A 222 -1.73 18.00 11.37
N ALA A 223 -0.82 17.19 10.82
CA ALA A 223 -1.19 16.06 9.97
C ALA A 223 -1.86 14.91 10.76
N SER A 224 -1.45 14.69 12.01
CA SER A 224 -2.09 13.76 12.95
C SER A 224 -3.54 14.16 13.26
N GLN A 225 -3.79 15.46 13.48
CA GLN A 225 -5.14 15.97 13.71
C GLN A 225 -6.05 15.72 12.51
N LEU A 226 -5.57 15.95 11.28
CA LEU A 226 -6.32 15.64 10.06
C LEU A 226 -6.64 14.14 9.94
N LEU A 227 -5.70 13.26 10.33
CA LEU A 227 -5.95 11.82 10.35
C LEU A 227 -7.04 11.45 11.36
N GLN A 228 -7.03 12.06 12.55
CA GLN A 228 -8.08 11.84 13.56
C GLN A 228 -9.45 12.32 13.07
N GLU A 229 -9.52 13.47 12.37
CA GLU A 229 -10.74 13.94 11.72
C GLU A 229 -11.25 12.93 10.68
N SER A 230 -10.36 12.46 9.80
CA SER A 230 -10.66 11.46 8.77
C SER A 230 -11.22 10.17 9.38
N LEU A 231 -10.57 9.65 10.42
CA LEU A 231 -11.05 8.48 11.15
C LEU A 231 -12.41 8.75 11.81
N THR A 232 -12.64 9.94 12.35
CA THR A 232 -13.92 10.27 13.02
C THR A 232 -15.10 10.23 12.06
N VAL A 233 -14.92 10.62 10.79
CA VAL A 233 -15.95 10.46 9.76
C VAL A 233 -16.32 8.99 9.56
N ASP A 234 -15.35 8.08 9.63
CA ASP A 234 -15.58 6.64 9.55
C ASP A 234 -16.28 6.07 10.80
N ALA A 235 -16.36 6.77 11.93
CA ALA A 235 -17.15 6.27 13.06
C ALA A 235 -18.65 6.23 12.74
N CYS A 236 -19.10 7.06 11.79
CA CYS A 236 -20.51 7.21 11.44
C CYS A 236 -21.01 6.13 10.47
N HIS A 237 -20.10 5.46 9.75
CA HIS A 237 -20.43 4.50 8.69
C HIS A 237 -19.39 3.38 8.65
N LYS A 238 -19.75 2.17 8.20
CA LYS A 238 -18.74 1.12 8.00
C LYS A 238 -17.70 1.59 6.97
N PRO A 239 -16.41 1.72 7.33
CA PRO A 239 -15.42 2.28 6.42
C PRO A 239 -15.13 1.32 5.26
N ASP A 240 -14.93 1.91 4.07
CA ASP A 240 -14.43 1.16 2.91
C ASP A 240 -13.01 0.66 3.20
N THR A 241 -12.72 -0.61 2.92
CA THR A 241 -11.39 -1.21 3.11
C THR A 241 -10.26 -0.40 2.47
N LYS A 242 -10.49 0.24 1.32
CA LYS A 242 -9.49 1.10 0.65
C LYS A 242 -9.24 2.39 1.43
N VAL A 243 -10.27 2.95 2.07
CA VAL A 243 -10.11 4.10 2.97
C VAL A 243 -9.24 3.71 4.16
N LEU A 244 -9.53 2.57 4.81
CA LEU A 244 -8.71 2.05 5.91
C LEU A 244 -7.26 1.79 5.49
N LEU A 245 -7.04 1.21 4.31
CA LEU A 245 -5.69 0.99 3.79
C LEU A 245 -4.93 2.29 3.51
N ALA A 246 -5.61 3.31 2.98
CA ALA A 246 -5.03 4.63 2.76
C ALA A 246 -4.69 5.33 4.09
N GLN A 247 -5.59 5.25 5.09
CA GLN A 247 -5.34 5.75 6.45
C GLN A 247 -4.18 5.01 7.12
N LEU A 248 -4.10 3.68 6.97
CA LEU A 248 -3.00 2.89 7.49
C LEU A 248 -1.66 3.30 6.87
N LEU A 249 -1.61 3.48 5.54
CA LEU A 249 -0.42 3.96 4.84
C LEU A 249 0.05 5.32 5.38
N VAL A 250 -0.90 6.23 5.59
CA VAL A 250 -0.61 7.58 6.09
C VAL A 250 -0.19 7.57 7.57
N CYS A 251 -0.83 6.75 8.40
CA CYS A 251 -0.46 6.55 9.79
C CYS A 251 0.95 5.95 9.92
N ASP A 252 1.29 4.97 9.07
CA ASP A 252 2.65 4.44 8.94
C ASP A 252 3.64 5.57 8.58
N TRP A 253 3.29 6.45 7.65
CA TRP A 253 4.16 7.58 7.30
C TRP A 253 4.41 8.54 8.45
N LEU A 254 3.39 8.83 9.26
CA LEU A 254 3.54 9.66 10.46
C LEU A 254 4.47 9.02 11.48
N LEU A 255 4.20 7.76 11.85
CA LEU A 255 4.98 7.02 12.85
C LEU A 255 6.42 6.80 12.39
N GLU A 256 6.64 6.44 11.13
CA GLU A 256 7.99 6.32 10.56
C GLU A 256 8.72 7.65 10.56
N THR A 257 8.05 8.76 10.19
CA THR A 257 8.68 10.08 10.17
C THR A 257 9.07 10.52 11.57
N ARG A 258 8.19 10.38 12.57
CA ARG A 258 8.53 10.70 13.97
C ARG A 258 9.65 9.81 14.51
N THR A 259 9.67 8.52 14.14
CA THR A 259 10.76 7.62 14.50
C THR A 259 12.08 8.10 13.90
N ALA A 260 12.11 8.48 12.63
CA ALA A 260 13.30 9.01 11.97
C ALA A 260 13.80 10.31 12.62
N LEU A 261 12.90 11.26 12.89
CA LEU A 261 13.25 12.52 13.57
C LEU A 261 13.83 12.29 14.97
N TRP A 262 13.31 11.30 15.71
CA TRP A 262 13.87 10.90 16.99
C TRP A 262 15.27 10.26 16.84
N GLU A 263 15.46 9.39 15.84
CA GLU A 263 16.76 8.78 15.58
C GLU A 263 17.82 9.81 15.15
N GLU A 264 17.43 10.83 14.39
CA GLU A 264 18.30 11.97 14.02
C GLU A 264 18.71 12.82 15.22
N GLN A 265 17.83 12.94 16.22
CA GLN A 265 18.14 13.57 17.51
C GLN A 265 19.01 12.68 18.40
N GLY A 266 19.55 11.56 17.92
CA GLY A 266 20.43 10.67 18.68
C GLY A 266 19.72 9.50 19.38
N GLY A 267 18.43 9.31 19.14
CA GLY A 267 17.68 8.14 19.59
C GLY A 267 17.74 7.91 21.10
N SER A 268 17.85 6.65 21.52
CA SER A 268 17.95 6.30 22.95
C SER A 268 19.23 6.81 23.63
N ALA A 269 20.25 7.25 22.89
CA ALA A 269 21.50 7.75 23.48
C ALA A 269 21.35 9.14 24.11
N GLN A 270 20.37 9.94 23.67
CA GLN A 270 20.10 11.28 24.22
C GLN A 270 19.06 11.26 25.37
N GLY A 271 18.66 10.08 25.83
CA GLY A 271 17.65 9.93 26.87
C GLY A 271 16.21 10.11 26.36
N PRO A 272 15.24 10.35 27.27
CA PRO A 272 13.84 10.45 26.90
C PRO A 272 13.55 11.75 26.13
N VAL A 273 12.65 11.67 25.15
CA VAL A 273 12.18 12.86 24.41
C VAL A 273 11.20 13.70 25.24
N SER A 274 10.87 14.91 24.76
CA SER A 274 9.93 15.80 25.46
C SER A 274 8.51 15.21 25.54
N SER A 275 7.73 15.68 26.52
CA SER A 275 6.33 15.26 26.70
C SER A 275 5.48 15.53 25.47
N ASP A 276 5.72 16.63 24.76
CA ASP A 276 4.97 17.00 23.55
C ASP A 276 5.29 16.06 22.38
N GLN A 277 6.55 15.64 22.23
CA GLN A 277 6.91 14.66 21.22
C GLN A 277 6.30 13.29 21.51
N LEU A 278 6.30 12.87 22.79
CA LEU A 278 5.67 11.62 23.21
C LEU A 278 4.16 11.64 22.99
N SER A 279 3.48 12.73 23.34
CA SER A 279 2.03 12.85 23.18
C SER A 279 1.63 12.79 21.69
N GLY A 280 2.37 13.47 20.81
CA GLY A 280 2.18 13.39 19.36
C GLY A 280 2.35 11.97 18.82
N PHE A 281 3.39 11.24 19.25
CA PHE A 281 3.59 9.84 18.85
C PHE A 281 2.48 8.92 19.37
N GLN A 282 2.04 9.10 20.62
CA GLN A 282 0.96 8.32 21.22
C GLN A 282 -0.40 8.58 20.55
N ALA A 283 -0.65 9.80 20.07
CA ALA A 283 -1.85 10.14 19.31
C ALA A 283 -1.89 9.37 17.97
N ASP A 284 -0.75 9.29 17.28
CA ASP A 284 -0.62 8.49 16.05
C ASP A 284 -0.76 6.99 16.34
N LEU A 285 -0.15 6.49 17.42
CA LEU A 285 -0.30 5.09 17.84
C LEU A 285 -1.77 4.75 18.19
N SER A 286 -2.49 5.68 18.81
CA SER A 286 -3.92 5.51 19.10
C SER A 286 -4.75 5.45 17.81
N SER A 287 -4.39 6.26 16.81
CA SER A 287 -4.98 6.21 15.47
C SER A 287 -4.73 4.87 14.79
N LEU A 288 -3.51 4.33 14.89
CA LEU A 288 -3.16 2.99 14.40
C LEU A 288 -3.97 1.90 15.09
N CYS A 289 -4.09 1.94 16.42
CA CYS A 289 -4.92 1.00 17.18
C CYS A 289 -6.38 1.02 16.71
N ARG A 290 -6.92 2.20 16.40
CA ARG A 290 -8.28 2.35 15.87
C ARG A 290 -8.42 1.75 14.47
N ILE A 291 -7.49 2.02 13.56
CA ILE A 291 -7.49 1.45 12.21
C ILE A 291 -7.43 -0.09 12.25
N THR A 292 -6.59 -0.64 13.14
CA THR A 292 -6.36 -2.09 13.22
C THR A 292 -7.51 -2.89 13.82
N GLN A 293 -8.50 -2.23 14.46
CA GLN A 293 -9.75 -2.88 14.86
C GLN A 293 -10.52 -3.42 13.65
N GLU A 294 -10.55 -2.66 12.55
CA GLU A 294 -11.22 -3.04 11.30
C GLU A 294 -10.27 -3.69 10.28
N LEU A 295 -8.96 -3.51 10.47
CA LEU A 295 -7.93 -3.99 9.54
C LEU A 295 -6.83 -4.81 10.26
N PRO A 296 -7.06 -6.10 10.53
CA PRO A 296 -6.16 -6.94 11.34
C PRO A 296 -4.74 -7.07 10.77
N CYS A 297 -4.54 -6.86 9.47
CA CYS A 297 -3.21 -6.96 8.86
C CYS A 297 -2.22 -5.88 9.37
N GLY A 298 -2.71 -4.82 10.01
CA GLY A 298 -1.86 -3.81 10.65
C GLY A 298 -1.43 -4.13 12.08
N LEU A 299 -1.93 -5.22 12.70
CA LEU A 299 -1.73 -5.48 14.14
C LEU A 299 -0.25 -5.58 14.55
N ALA A 300 0.62 -6.17 13.70
CA ALA A 300 2.05 -6.28 13.98
C ALA A 300 2.73 -4.90 14.19
N ARG A 301 2.22 -3.86 13.52
CA ARG A 301 2.72 -2.48 13.67
C ARG A 301 2.44 -1.90 15.04
N VAL A 302 1.32 -2.28 15.67
CA VAL A 302 0.97 -1.79 17.01
C VAL A 302 2.06 -2.19 17.99
N PHE A 303 2.49 -3.46 17.96
CA PHE A 303 3.58 -3.93 18.83
C PHE A 303 4.91 -3.25 18.52
N LEU A 304 5.23 -3.06 17.23
CA LEU A 304 6.44 -2.35 16.81
C LEU A 304 6.47 -0.92 17.35
N TYR A 305 5.41 -0.13 17.11
CA TYR A 305 5.38 1.27 17.51
C TYR A 305 5.11 1.46 19.01
N GLU A 306 4.46 0.51 19.69
CA GLU A 306 4.44 0.46 21.16
C GLU A 306 5.86 0.25 21.72
N ALA A 307 6.68 -0.58 21.08
CA ALA A 307 8.09 -0.70 21.45
C ALA A 307 8.86 0.60 21.17
N THR A 308 8.64 1.24 20.01
CA THR A 308 9.30 2.51 19.66
C THR A 308 8.98 3.62 20.66
N VAL A 309 7.71 3.84 21.02
CA VAL A 309 7.35 4.91 21.97
C VAL A 309 7.95 4.65 23.36
N ARG A 310 8.11 3.38 23.76
CA ARG A 310 8.80 3.02 25.01
C ARG A 310 10.28 3.35 24.96
N LEU A 311 10.95 3.14 23.82
CA LEU A 311 12.33 3.55 23.61
C LEU A 311 12.47 5.08 23.67
N MET A 312 11.56 5.81 23.00
CA MET A 312 11.50 7.28 23.03
C MET A 312 11.29 7.82 24.44
N ALA A 313 10.52 7.13 25.28
CA ALA A 313 10.25 7.52 26.66
C ALA A 313 11.36 7.11 27.65
N GLY A 314 12.43 6.44 27.19
CA GLY A 314 13.47 5.91 28.08
C GLY A 314 12.96 4.84 29.06
N ALA A 315 11.89 4.13 28.69
CA ALA A 315 11.27 3.14 29.57
C ALA A 315 12.16 1.90 29.76
N ALA A 316 11.90 1.16 30.84
CA ALA A 316 12.65 -0.06 31.16
C ALA A 316 12.67 -1.05 29.97
N PRO A 317 13.84 -1.57 29.58
CA PRO A 317 14.03 -2.24 28.30
C PRO A 317 13.47 -3.67 28.23
N GLY A 318 13.23 -4.34 29.37
CA GLY A 318 12.73 -5.72 29.39
C GLY A 318 11.35 -5.89 28.70
N ARG A 319 10.38 -5.02 28.97
CA ARG A 319 9.08 -5.06 28.29
C ARG A 319 9.17 -4.60 26.83
N THR A 320 10.10 -3.69 26.53
CA THR A 320 10.38 -3.27 25.15
C THR A 320 10.92 -4.44 24.32
N GLN A 321 11.86 -5.21 24.87
CA GLN A 321 12.35 -6.45 24.25
C GLN A 321 11.20 -7.44 24.01
N GLN A 322 10.31 -7.66 24.99
CA GLN A 322 9.16 -8.55 24.80
C GLN A 322 8.21 -8.11 23.67
N LEU A 323 8.00 -6.80 23.49
CA LEU A 323 7.18 -6.27 22.40
C LEU A 323 7.86 -6.47 21.05
N LEU A 324 9.17 -6.20 20.96
CA LEU A 324 9.96 -6.46 19.77
C LEU A 324 9.95 -7.96 19.45
N ASP A 325 10.21 -8.83 20.43
CA ASP A 325 10.14 -10.28 20.31
C ASP A 325 8.76 -10.78 19.86
N ARG A 326 7.67 -10.12 20.23
CA ARG A 326 6.33 -10.46 19.73
C ARG A 326 6.17 -10.14 18.26
N SER A 327 6.77 -9.05 17.78
CA SER A 327 6.90 -8.77 16.34
C SER A 327 7.83 -9.77 15.64
N LEU A 328 8.81 -10.35 16.36
CA LEU A 328 9.71 -11.40 15.85
C LEU A 328 9.07 -12.79 15.80
N ARG A 329 8.13 -13.06 16.70
CA ARG A 329 7.35 -14.30 16.69
C ARG A 329 6.30 -14.20 15.60
N HIS A 330 6.76 -14.31 14.35
CA HIS A 330 5.95 -14.95 13.33
C HIS A 330 5.41 -16.23 13.98
N ARG A 331 4.09 -16.32 14.14
CA ARG A 331 3.44 -17.60 14.44
C ARG A 331 3.59 -18.46 13.17
N SER A 332 4.82 -18.87 12.84
CA SER A 332 5.04 -20.19 12.28
C SER A 332 4.59 -21.12 13.40
N THR A 333 3.30 -21.42 13.40
CA THR A 333 2.86 -22.70 13.89
C THR A 333 3.51 -23.70 12.94
N ARG A 334 4.79 -24.01 13.18
CA ARG A 334 5.21 -25.39 13.03
C ARG A 334 4.23 -26.13 13.91
N SER A 335 3.21 -26.72 13.27
CA SER A 335 2.39 -27.74 13.88
C SER A 335 3.34 -28.63 14.66
N ASN A 336 3.27 -28.59 15.99
CA ASN A 336 3.80 -29.69 16.77
C ASN A 336 3.18 -30.95 16.14
N LEU A 337 4.01 -31.91 15.74
CA LEU A 337 3.62 -33.14 15.03
C LEU A 337 2.61 -34.03 15.81
N ILE A 338 2.06 -33.51 16.90
CA ILE A 338 1.23 -34.22 17.89
C ILE A 338 0.04 -33.33 18.28
N CYS A 339 -0.70 -32.81 17.29
CA CYS A 339 -2.13 -32.54 17.46
C CYS A 339 -2.75 -32.29 16.09
N GLY A 340 -3.60 -33.22 15.65
CA GLY A 340 -4.22 -33.19 14.35
C GLY A 340 -5.29 -32.11 14.23
N LYS A 341 -5.32 -31.52 13.03
CA LYS A 341 -6.51 -31.03 12.34
C LYS A 341 -7.22 -29.83 12.98
N ASP A 342 -6.59 -28.66 12.87
CA ASP A 342 -7.30 -27.38 12.75
C ASP A 342 -6.80 -26.57 11.55
N LYS A 343 -7.76 -25.96 10.87
CA LYS A 343 -7.67 -25.35 9.54
C LYS A 343 -6.80 -24.10 9.55
N SER A 344 -5.84 -24.04 8.62
CA SER A 344 -5.22 -22.83 8.04
C SER A 344 -5.08 -21.62 8.98
N ALA A 345 -4.05 -21.61 9.82
CA ALA A 345 -3.55 -20.36 10.38
C ALA A 345 -2.92 -19.56 9.24
N GLN A 346 -3.71 -18.65 8.69
CA GLN A 346 -3.38 -17.65 7.68
C GLN A 346 -2.00 -17.02 7.99
N GLU A 347 -1.06 -17.08 7.04
CA GLU A 347 0.20 -16.33 7.11
C GLU A 347 -0.12 -14.83 7.01
N VAL A 348 -0.54 -14.22 8.11
CA VAL A 348 -0.94 -12.80 8.17
C VAL A 348 0.30 -11.92 8.21
N GLY A 349 0.86 -11.61 7.04
CA GLY A 349 1.82 -10.50 6.83
C GLY A 349 2.94 -10.38 7.87
N GLY A 350 3.47 -9.17 8.06
CA GLY A 350 4.38 -8.88 9.17
C GLY A 350 5.88 -8.91 8.86
N GLU A 351 6.30 -9.33 7.67
CA GLU A 351 7.74 -9.45 7.32
C GLU A 351 8.46 -8.09 7.41
N ARG A 352 7.80 -7.02 7.00
CA ARG A 352 8.32 -5.65 7.08
C ARG A 352 8.45 -5.19 8.53
N GLU A 353 7.49 -5.52 9.38
CA GLU A 353 7.49 -5.21 10.82
C GLU A 353 8.52 -6.07 11.58
N HIS A 354 8.69 -7.33 11.21
CA HIS A 354 9.73 -8.24 11.72
C HIS A 354 11.13 -7.64 11.49
N ALA A 355 11.43 -7.28 10.24
CA ALA A 355 12.72 -6.67 9.91
C ALA A 355 12.93 -5.33 10.65
N ALA A 356 11.88 -4.52 10.82
CA ALA A 356 11.96 -3.28 11.57
C ALA A 356 12.20 -3.51 13.07
N ALA A 357 11.57 -4.54 13.66
CA ALA A 357 11.78 -4.89 15.06
C ALA A 357 13.22 -5.36 15.31
N LEU A 358 13.78 -6.18 14.42
CA LEU A 358 15.19 -6.59 14.47
C LEU A 358 16.13 -5.37 14.38
N TYR A 359 15.87 -4.46 13.44
CA TYR A 359 16.65 -3.23 13.27
C TYR A 359 16.61 -2.36 14.54
N LEU A 360 15.43 -2.08 15.08
CA LEU A 360 15.26 -1.27 16.30
C LEU A 360 15.91 -1.93 17.51
N ALA A 361 15.77 -3.25 17.66
CA ALA A 361 16.41 -4.00 18.73
C ALA A 361 17.94 -3.85 18.69
N CYS A 362 18.53 -4.06 17.52
CA CYS A 362 19.98 -3.93 17.33
C CYS A 362 20.50 -2.51 17.54
N ARG A 363 19.72 -1.49 17.14
CA ARG A 363 20.12 -0.08 17.21
C ARG A 363 19.99 0.51 18.61
N HIS A 364 18.92 0.18 19.34
CA HIS A 364 18.52 0.93 20.54
C HIS A 364 18.48 0.12 21.84
N LEU A 365 18.45 -1.23 21.79
CA LEU A 365 18.50 -2.00 23.03
C LEU A 365 19.93 -2.06 23.62
N PRO A 366 20.06 -1.95 24.95
CA PRO A 366 21.34 -2.12 25.65
C PRO A 366 22.02 -3.45 25.31
N THR A 367 23.33 -3.42 25.12
CA THR A 367 24.14 -4.61 24.80
C THR A 367 23.92 -5.80 25.76
N PRO A 368 23.77 -5.61 27.10
CA PRO A 368 23.54 -6.73 28.01
C PRO A 368 22.26 -7.54 27.75
N LEU A 369 21.27 -6.97 27.04
CA LEU A 369 20.03 -7.68 26.68
C LEU A 369 20.16 -8.52 25.40
N LEU A 370 21.25 -8.32 24.67
CA LEU A 370 21.58 -9.05 23.45
C LEU A 370 22.74 -9.99 23.83
N ALA A 371 22.36 -11.15 24.36
CA ALA A 371 23.15 -11.93 25.30
C ALA A 371 24.38 -12.61 24.70
N SER A 372 24.51 -12.69 23.36
CA SER A 372 25.62 -13.40 22.72
C SER A 372 26.42 -12.53 21.72
N PRO A 373 27.77 -12.64 21.71
CA PRO A 373 28.59 -12.08 20.64
C PRO A 373 28.12 -12.59 19.28
N GLY A 374 27.91 -11.68 18.33
CA GLY A 374 27.40 -12.01 16.99
C GLY A 374 25.88 -12.06 16.86
N GLU A 375 25.10 -12.00 17.95
CA GLU A 375 23.63 -12.01 17.91
C GLU A 375 23.08 -10.83 17.11
N ARG A 376 23.58 -9.62 17.37
CA ARG A 376 23.24 -8.40 16.60
C ARG A 376 23.51 -8.56 15.10
N ALA A 377 24.64 -9.17 14.75
CA ALA A 377 25.00 -9.40 13.35
C ALA A 377 24.05 -10.41 12.69
N GLY A 378 23.68 -11.49 13.41
CA GLY A 378 22.69 -12.46 12.96
C GLY A 378 21.29 -11.86 12.78
N MET A 379 20.84 -11.05 13.74
CA MET A 379 19.56 -10.33 13.68
C MET A 379 19.52 -9.35 12.49
N LEU A 380 20.57 -8.55 12.28
CA LEU A 380 20.60 -7.63 11.14
C LEU A 380 20.70 -8.38 9.80
N LEU A 381 21.38 -9.52 9.76
CA LEU A 381 21.41 -10.36 8.56
C LEU A 381 20.03 -10.95 8.24
N ASP A 382 19.26 -11.37 9.26
CA ASP A 382 17.88 -11.83 9.09
C ASP A 382 16.95 -10.70 8.62
N ALA A 383 17.10 -9.50 9.20
CA ALA A 383 16.40 -8.30 8.75
C ALA A 383 16.71 -7.98 7.29
N ALA A 384 17.99 -7.96 6.90
CA ALA A 384 18.41 -7.69 5.53
C ALA A 384 17.84 -8.72 4.53
N LYS A 385 17.91 -10.02 4.85
CA LYS A 385 17.31 -11.08 4.02
C LYS A 385 15.82 -10.91 3.85
N THR A 386 15.12 -10.54 4.93
CA THR A 386 13.67 -10.30 4.90
C THR A 386 13.33 -9.08 4.03
N LEU A 387 14.09 -7.99 4.15
CA LEU A 387 13.91 -6.77 3.36
C LEU A 387 14.21 -6.99 1.87
N GLU A 388 15.25 -7.77 1.55
CA GLU A 388 15.57 -8.16 0.17
C GLU A 388 14.44 -9.01 -0.44
N LYS A 389 13.92 -9.97 0.33
CA LYS A 389 12.80 -10.84 -0.09
C LYS A 389 11.53 -10.03 -0.43
N ILE A 390 11.17 -9.03 0.38
CA ILE A 390 9.99 -8.21 0.13
C ILE A 390 10.25 -7.05 -0.84
N GLY A 391 11.51 -6.73 -1.11
CA GLY A 391 11.93 -5.66 -2.02
C GLY A 391 11.93 -4.26 -1.42
N ASP A 392 11.99 -4.10 -0.09
CA ASP A 392 12.12 -2.79 0.59
C ASP A 392 13.59 -2.36 0.60
N ARG A 393 14.03 -1.77 -0.52
CA ARG A 393 15.43 -1.37 -0.74
C ARG A 393 15.87 -0.26 0.19
N LYS A 394 14.98 0.67 0.54
CA LYS A 394 15.31 1.80 1.42
C LYS A 394 15.70 1.33 2.81
N ARG A 395 14.88 0.49 3.44
CA ARG A 395 15.23 -0.08 4.75
C ARG A 395 16.40 -1.06 4.66
N LEU A 396 16.56 -1.78 3.55
CA LEU A 396 17.71 -2.66 3.34
C LEU A 396 19.04 -1.89 3.39
N GLN A 397 19.11 -0.72 2.73
CA GLN A 397 20.28 0.16 2.80
C GLN A 397 20.55 0.65 4.23
N GLN A 398 19.50 1.05 4.97
CA GLN A 398 19.63 1.44 6.38
C GLN A 398 20.16 0.30 7.25
N CYS A 399 19.70 -0.92 7.01
CA CYS A 399 20.17 -2.11 7.70
C CYS A 399 21.66 -2.37 7.43
N TYR A 400 22.10 -2.30 6.16
CA TYR A 400 23.51 -2.46 5.81
C TYR A 400 24.39 -1.35 6.40
N HIS A 401 23.92 -0.10 6.40
CA HIS A 401 24.63 0.99 7.06
C HIS A 401 24.84 0.70 8.55
N LEU A 402 23.78 0.27 9.26
CA LEU A 402 23.88 -0.06 10.69
C LEU A 402 24.84 -1.24 10.94
N MET A 403 24.83 -2.26 10.09
CA MET A 403 25.80 -3.37 10.17
C MET A 403 27.24 -2.87 10.07
N GLN A 404 27.53 -1.94 9.16
CA GLN A 404 28.86 -1.34 9.01
C GLN A 404 29.26 -0.54 10.26
N THR A 405 28.37 0.29 10.80
CA THR A 405 28.64 1.10 12.00
C THR A 405 28.91 0.26 13.24
N LEU A 406 28.20 -0.85 13.40
CA LEU A 406 28.41 -1.77 14.52
C LEU A 406 29.67 -2.64 14.33
N GLY A 407 29.98 -3.03 13.09
CA GLY A 407 31.16 -3.80 12.75
C GLY A 407 32.47 -3.04 12.98
N THR A 408 32.50 -1.73 12.70
CA THR A 408 33.67 -0.88 12.99
C THR A 408 33.87 -0.66 14.49
N SER A 409 32.79 -0.58 15.27
CA SER A 409 32.83 -0.44 16.73
C SER A 409 33.33 -1.69 17.46
N ALA A 410 33.28 -2.86 16.83
CA ALA A 410 33.78 -4.11 17.40
C ALA A 410 35.29 -4.31 17.25
N VAL A 411 35.97 -3.52 16.40
CA VAL A 411 37.42 -3.60 16.16
C VAL A 411 38.21 -2.65 17.08
N THR A 412 37.52 -1.71 17.75
CA THR A 412 38.14 -0.66 18.59
C THR A 412 38.01 -0.88 20.11
N ASN A 413 37.53 -2.04 20.56
CA ASN A 413 37.44 -2.39 21.98
C ASN A 413 38.37 -3.55 22.34
#